data_AF-A0A2A9D2X2-F1
#
_entry.id   AF-A0A2A9D2X2-F1
#
_cell.length_a   1.000
_cell.length_b   1.000
_cell.length_c   1.000
_cell.angle_alpha   90.00
_cell.angle_beta   90.00
_cell.angle_gamma   90.00
#
_symmetry.space_group_name_H-M   'P 1'
#
loop_
_entity.id
_entity.type
_entity.pdbx_description
1 polymer ?
#
loop_
_entity_poly.entity_id
_entity_poly.type
_entity_poly.pdbx_seq_one_letter_code
_entity_poly.pdbx_strand_id
1 'polypeptide(L)'
;MTSWQIAPEGVQAVLESVGAAQEDLTGHATPERLVAVHAGVQSGAPVTQAVHDAMGSLLLDLEDTVLAVMGRINAGRVGVYSATTAYQQGQLDMAAECQGEMSRAADSGDLSYFLTRGYIEAG
;
A
#
# COMPACT_ATOMS: atom_id res chain seq x y z
N MET A 1 21.11 1.67 -17.70
CA MET A 1 19.88 1.26 -17.00
C MET A 1 19.95 1.82 -15.60
N THR A 2 19.02 2.70 -15.21
CA THR A 2 18.95 3.21 -13.83
C THR A 2 18.57 2.04 -12.93
N SER A 3 19.47 1.63 -12.03
CA SER A 3 19.22 0.53 -11.10
C SER A 3 17.99 0.86 -10.25
N TRP A 4 16.95 0.04 -10.35
CA TRP A 4 15.81 0.11 -9.44
C TRP A 4 16.28 -0.34 -8.05
N GLN A 5 16.63 0.63 -7.21
CA GLN A 5 16.96 0.43 -5.80
C GLN A 5 15.80 0.98 -4.98
N ILE A 6 15.09 0.11 -4.28
CA ILE A 6 14.10 0.53 -3.30
C ILE A 6 14.85 0.99 -2.06
N ALA A 7 14.55 2.20 -1.56
CA ALA A 7 15.01 2.70 -0.27
C ALA A 7 13.97 2.35 0.80
N PRO A 8 14.16 1.28 1.62
CA PRO A 8 13.11 0.77 2.49
C PRO A 8 12.66 1.79 3.54
N GLU A 9 13.61 2.55 4.09
CA GLU A 9 13.34 3.63 5.05
C GLU A 9 12.46 4.73 4.44
N GLY A 10 12.70 5.09 3.18
CA GLY A 10 11.89 6.07 2.45
C GLY A 10 10.47 5.58 2.21
N VAL A 11 10.30 4.28 1.89
CA VAL A 11 8.97 3.68 1.74
C VAL A 11 8.24 3.62 3.08
N GLN A 12 8.94 3.26 4.16
CA GLN A 12 8.36 3.23 5.50
C GLN A 12 7.85 4.61 5.92
N ALA A 13 8.64 5.67 5.74
CA ALA A 13 8.23 7.03 6.06
C ALA A 13 6.97 7.46 5.29
N VAL A 14 6.86 7.09 4.02
CA VAL A 14 5.65 7.34 3.23
C VAL A 14 4.46 6.53 3.76
N LEU A 15 4.64 5.25 4.07
CA LEU A 15 3.58 4.38 4.60
C LEU A 15 3.06 4.84 5.97
N GLU A 16 3.94 5.37 6.81
CA GLU A 16 3.59 5.99 8.10
C GLU A 16 2.81 7.28 7.90
N SER A 17 3.26 8.16 6.98
CA SER A 17 2.55 9.40 6.64
C SER A 17 1.15 9.14 6.07
N VAL A 18 1.03 8.18 5.14
CA VAL A 18 -0.27 7.76 4.59
C VAL A 18 -1.14 7.11 5.68
N GLY A 19 -0.54 6.39 6.62
CA GLY A 19 -1.24 5.82 7.77
C GLY A 19 -1.85 6.87 8.68
N ALA A 20 -1.08 7.89 9.06
CA ALA A 20 -1.57 9.00 9.86
C ALA A 20 -2.70 9.77 9.14
N ALA A 21 -2.56 10.02 7.85
CA ALA A 21 -3.61 10.66 7.04
C ALA A 21 -4.88 9.79 6.93
N GLN A 22 -4.73 8.47 6.84
CA GLN A 22 -5.86 7.53 6.84
C GLN A 22 -6.57 7.54 8.19
N GLU A 23 -5.83 7.51 9.30
CA GLU A 23 -6.39 7.57 10.65
C GLU A 23 -7.18 8.86 10.88
N ASP A 24 -6.62 10.00 10.48
CA ASP A 24 -7.28 11.31 10.53
C ASP A 24 -8.58 11.31 9.72
N LEU A 25 -8.54 10.82 8.47
CA LEU A 25 -9.72 10.70 7.62
C LEU A 25 -10.80 9.81 8.25
N THR A 26 -10.41 8.65 8.80
CA THR A 26 -11.36 7.73 9.45
C THR A 26 -11.92 8.27 10.75
N GLY A 27 -11.18 9.09 11.50
CA GLY A 27 -11.67 9.75 12.72
C GLY A 27 -12.68 10.87 12.43
N HIS A 28 -12.58 11.49 11.25
CA HIS A 28 -13.49 12.56 10.82
C HIS A 28 -14.72 12.07 10.07
N ALA A 29 -14.58 11.06 9.22
CA ALA A 29 -15.65 10.54 8.38
C ALA A 29 -16.19 9.20 8.90
N THR A 30 -16.63 9.16 10.16
CA THR A 30 -17.23 7.95 10.73
C THR A 30 -18.68 7.76 10.24
N PRO A 31 -19.15 6.51 10.10
CA PRO A 31 -20.55 6.22 9.77
C PRO A 31 -21.53 6.89 10.74
N GLU A 32 -21.20 6.96 12.04
CA GLU A 32 -22.06 7.61 13.04
C GLU A 32 -22.19 9.12 12.81
N ARG A 33 -21.10 9.79 12.40
CA ARG A 33 -21.13 11.21 12.04
C ARG A 33 -21.95 11.45 10.78
N LEU A 34 -21.81 10.59 9.78
CA LEU A 34 -22.58 10.68 8.54
C LEU A 34 -24.08 10.48 8.79
N VAL A 35 -24.44 9.47 9.60
CA VAL A 35 -25.82 9.23 10.05
C VAL A 35 -26.36 10.40 10.87
N ALA A 36 -25.56 10.99 11.76
CA ALA A 36 -25.98 12.15 12.54
C ALA A 36 -26.25 13.39 11.68
N VAL A 37 -25.40 13.65 10.66
CA VAL A 37 -25.63 14.73 9.69
C VAL A 37 -26.91 14.46 8.89
N HIS A 38 -27.11 13.22 8.44
CA HIS A 38 -28.31 12.82 7.72
C HIS A 38 -29.58 13.00 8.56
N ALA A 39 -29.58 12.59 9.83
CA ALA A 39 -30.70 12.78 10.74
C ALA A 39 -30.99 14.27 11.02
N GLY A 40 -29.94 15.08 11.13
CA GLY A 40 -30.07 16.54 11.27
C GLY A 40 -30.71 17.17 10.02
N VAL A 41 -30.29 16.74 8.84
CA VAL A 41 -30.90 17.14 7.56
C VAL A 41 -32.36 16.74 7.51
N GLN A 42 -32.73 15.52 7.92
CA GLN A 42 -34.11 15.03 7.86
C GLN A 42 -35.10 15.73 8.81
N SER A 43 -34.61 16.51 9.77
CA SER A 43 -35.43 17.17 10.80
C SER A 43 -36.09 18.49 10.36
N GLY A 44 -35.83 18.96 9.14
CA GLY A 44 -36.36 20.24 8.64
C GLY A 44 -37.82 20.18 8.17
N ALA A 45 -38.44 21.35 8.09
CA ALA A 45 -39.87 21.51 7.80
C ALA A 45 -40.27 21.04 6.38
N PRO A 46 -41.52 20.53 6.20
CA PRO A 46 -42.00 19.92 4.94
C PRO A 46 -42.00 20.83 3.71
N VAL A 47 -41.86 22.16 3.89
CA VAL A 47 -41.71 23.13 2.79
C VAL A 47 -40.40 22.94 2.01
N THR A 48 -39.43 22.20 2.56
CA THR A 48 -38.08 22.00 1.97
C THR A 48 -37.79 20.55 1.55
N GLN A 49 -38.83 19.73 1.36
CA GLN A 49 -38.70 18.29 1.15
C GLN A 49 -37.82 17.89 -0.04
N ALA A 50 -37.92 18.60 -1.19
CA ALA A 50 -37.05 18.34 -2.34
C ALA A 50 -35.55 18.64 -2.06
N VAL A 51 -35.26 19.62 -1.20
CA VAL A 51 -33.89 19.93 -0.75
C VAL A 51 -33.39 18.87 0.22
N HIS A 52 -34.27 18.34 1.07
CA HIS A 52 -33.94 17.23 1.97
C HIS A 52 -33.56 15.98 1.20
N ASP A 53 -34.37 15.58 0.21
CA ASP A 53 -34.11 14.38 -0.59
C ASP A 53 -32.79 14.52 -1.35
N ALA A 54 -32.52 15.68 -1.94
CA ALA A 54 -31.26 15.96 -2.63
C ALA A 54 -30.04 15.92 -1.68
N MET A 55 -30.15 16.48 -0.47
CA MET A 55 -29.09 16.41 0.53
C MET A 55 -28.91 15.00 1.09
N GLY A 56 -29.98 14.22 1.25
CA GLY A 56 -29.93 12.82 1.65
C GLY A 56 -29.18 11.96 0.63
N SER A 57 -29.51 12.08 -0.66
CA SER A 57 -28.78 11.40 -1.73
C SER A 57 -27.32 11.83 -1.82
N LEU A 58 -27.03 13.14 -1.69
CA LEU A 58 -25.64 13.63 -1.67
C LEU A 58 -24.83 13.04 -0.51
N LEU A 59 -25.43 12.91 0.68
CA LEU A 59 -24.75 12.35 1.84
C LEU A 59 -24.47 10.85 1.67
N LEU A 60 -25.39 10.10 1.07
CA LEU A 60 -25.19 8.67 0.75
C LEU A 60 -24.09 8.48 -0.30
N ASP A 61 -24.10 9.28 -1.37
CA ASP A 61 -23.05 9.24 -2.39
C ASP A 61 -21.67 9.59 -1.81
N LEU A 62 -21.63 10.56 -0.88
CA LEU A 62 -20.40 10.92 -0.17
C LEU A 62 -19.92 9.81 0.75
N GLU A 63 -20.81 9.11 1.45
CA GLU A 63 -20.46 7.97 2.29
C GLU A 63 -19.79 6.86 1.47
N ASP A 64 -20.43 6.42 0.38
CA ASP A 64 -19.89 5.39 -0.51
C ASP A 64 -18.55 5.80 -1.12
N THR A 65 -18.43 7.06 -1.52
CA THR A 65 -17.19 7.61 -2.08
C THR A 65 -16.06 7.60 -1.04
N VAL A 66 -16.35 8.03 0.20
CA VAL A 66 -15.36 8.07 1.28
C VAL A 66 -14.90 6.64 1.64
N LEU A 67 -15.83 5.70 1.78
CA LEU A 67 -15.51 4.30 2.05
C LEU A 67 -14.67 3.69 0.93
N ALA A 68 -14.99 3.98 -0.34
CA ALA A 68 -14.22 3.51 -1.48
C ALA A 68 -12.78 4.08 -1.48
N VAL A 69 -12.61 5.36 -1.13
CA VAL A 69 -11.30 6.00 -1.02
C VAL A 69 -10.48 5.37 0.11
N MET A 70 -11.08 5.17 1.30
CA MET A 70 -10.43 4.50 2.42
C MET A 70 -9.98 3.07 2.05
N GLY A 71 -10.83 2.32 1.35
CA GLY A 71 -10.51 0.98 0.85
C GLY A 71 -9.32 0.99 -0.11
N ARG A 72 -9.26 1.95 -1.04
CA ARG A 72 -8.14 2.10 -1.97
C ARG A 72 -6.83 2.48 -1.27
N ILE A 73 -6.88 3.40 -0.30
CA ILE A 73 -5.72 3.78 0.50
C ILE A 73 -5.16 2.57 1.25
N ASN A 74 -6.03 1.81 1.91
CA ASN A 74 -5.63 0.62 2.66
C ASN A 74 -5.01 -0.44 1.74
N ALA A 75 -5.66 -0.76 0.62
CA ALA A 75 -5.12 -1.69 -0.38
C ALA A 75 -3.76 -1.24 -0.93
N GLY A 76 -3.60 0.06 -1.20
CA GLY A 76 -2.34 0.65 -1.62
C GLY A 76 -1.23 0.49 -0.59
N ARG A 77 -1.50 0.82 0.68
CA ARG A 77 -0.52 0.65 1.78
C ARG A 77 -0.08 -0.80 1.92
N VAL A 78 -1.02 -1.74 1.95
CA VAL A 78 -0.73 -3.18 2.07
C VAL A 78 0.08 -3.67 0.87
N GLY A 79 -0.28 -3.25 -0.34
CA GLY A 79 0.43 -3.62 -1.56
C GLY A 79 1.88 -3.12 -1.57
N VAL A 80 2.10 -1.84 -1.25
CA VAL A 80 3.43 -1.23 -1.19
C VAL A 80 4.29 -1.86 -0.09
N TYR A 81 3.72 -2.08 1.09
CA TYR A 81 4.41 -2.76 2.19
C TYR A 81 4.85 -4.17 1.78
N SER A 82 3.93 -4.94 1.18
CA SER A 82 4.20 -6.31 0.76
C SER A 82 5.25 -6.38 -0.35
N ALA A 83 5.17 -5.48 -1.34
CA ALA A 83 6.16 -5.41 -2.42
C ALA A 83 7.57 -5.06 -1.91
N THR A 84 7.65 -4.11 -0.97
CA THR A 84 8.93 -3.69 -0.37
C THR A 84 9.55 -4.83 0.44
N THR A 85 8.73 -5.53 1.22
CA THR A 85 9.14 -6.71 1.99
C THR A 85 9.63 -7.83 1.06
N ALA A 86 8.87 -8.14 0.01
CA ALA A 86 9.23 -9.16 -0.96
C ALA A 86 10.55 -8.83 -1.69
N TYR A 87 10.77 -7.56 -2.04
CA TYR A 87 12.02 -7.11 -2.63
C TYR A 87 13.20 -7.34 -1.67
N GLN A 88 13.07 -6.92 -0.41
CA GLN A 88 14.15 -7.07 0.57
C GLN A 88 14.45 -8.55 0.85
N GLN A 89 13.42 -9.37 1.01
CA GLN A 89 13.59 -10.81 1.21
C GLN A 89 14.27 -11.45 0.00
N GLY A 90 13.84 -11.12 -1.22
CA GLY A 90 14.45 -11.63 -2.44
C GLY A 90 15.94 -11.27 -2.54
N GLN A 91 16.34 -10.07 -2.12
CA GLN A 91 17.76 -9.68 -2.07
C GLN A 91 18.56 -10.52 -1.07
N LEU A 92 18.00 -10.79 0.11
CA LEU A 92 18.63 -11.63 1.12
C LEU A 92 18.77 -13.08 0.65
N ASP A 93 17.72 -13.62 0.03
CA ASP A 93 17.71 -14.98 -0.50
C ASP A 93 18.74 -15.14 -1.63
N MET A 94 18.80 -14.19 -2.56
CA MET A 94 19.81 -14.17 -3.63
C MET A 94 21.24 -14.04 -3.07
N ALA A 95 21.45 -13.21 -2.05
CA ALA A 95 22.76 -13.07 -1.42
C ALA A 95 23.18 -14.36 -0.72
N ALA A 96 22.26 -15.02 0.01
CA ALA A 96 22.51 -16.30 0.67
C ALA A 96 22.81 -17.41 -0.35
N GLU A 97 22.06 -17.48 -1.45
CA GLU A 97 22.30 -18.43 -2.54
C GLU A 97 23.71 -18.24 -3.13
N CYS A 98 24.07 -17.02 -3.49
CA CYS A 98 25.41 -16.71 -4.01
C CYS A 98 26.53 -17.04 -3.01
N GLN A 99 26.34 -16.79 -1.71
CA GLN A 99 27.33 -17.14 -0.68
C GLN A 99 27.48 -18.65 -0.52
N GLY A 100 26.37 -19.39 -0.59
CA GLY A 100 26.37 -20.85 -0.57
C GLY A 100 27.12 -21.44 -1.77
N GLU A 101 26.82 -20.95 -2.97
CA GLU A 101 27.49 -21.40 -4.20
C GLU A 101 28.95 -20.98 -4.26
N MET A 102 29.31 -19.80 -3.72
CA MET A 102 30.70 -19.39 -3.58
C MET A 102 31.48 -20.38 -2.70
N SER A 103 30.89 -20.82 -1.60
CA SER A 103 31.52 -21.78 -0.70
C SER A 103 31.71 -23.14 -1.39
N ARG A 104 30.70 -23.63 -2.11
CA ARG A 104 30.79 -24.87 -2.92
C ARG A 104 31.84 -24.78 -4.02
N ALA A 105 31.89 -23.65 -4.72
CA ALA A 105 32.87 -23.41 -5.77
C ALA A 105 34.29 -23.32 -5.21
N ALA A 106 34.48 -22.76 -4.01
CA ALA A 106 35.78 -22.72 -3.35
C ALA A 106 36.29 -24.14 -3.00
N ASP A 107 35.39 -25.03 -2.58
CA ASP A 107 35.74 -26.41 -2.24
C ASP A 107 35.96 -27.30 -3.49
N SER A 108 35.13 -27.11 -4.53
CA SER A 108 35.10 -28.00 -5.70
C SER A 108 35.85 -27.47 -6.92
N GLY A 109 36.13 -26.17 -6.98
CA GLY A 109 36.63 -25.48 -8.16
C GLY A 109 35.60 -25.29 -9.28
N ASP A 110 34.35 -25.75 -9.10
CA ASP A 110 33.29 -25.61 -10.11
C ASP A 110 32.63 -24.23 -10.06
N LEU A 111 32.79 -23.45 -11.14
CA LEU A 111 32.20 -22.12 -11.31
C LEU A 111 30.98 -22.11 -12.26
N SER A 112 30.47 -23.29 -12.65
CA SER A 112 29.36 -23.43 -13.59
C SER A 112 28.12 -22.62 -13.19
N TYR A 113 27.81 -22.54 -11.89
CA TYR A 113 26.72 -21.71 -11.37
C TYR A 113 26.86 -20.24 -11.79
N PHE A 114 28.04 -19.67 -11.61
CA PHE A 114 28.33 -18.25 -11.91
C PHE A 114 28.39 -17.99 -13.41
N LEU A 115 28.94 -18.94 -14.19
CA LEU A 115 29.01 -18.86 -15.65
C LEU A 115 27.62 -18.92 -16.29
N THR A 116 26.78 -19.87 -15.86
CA THR A 116 25.45 -20.09 -16.46
C THR A 116 24.50 -18.92 -16.20
N ARG A 117 24.70 -18.20 -15.10
CA ARG A 117 23.94 -16.99 -14.76
C ARG A 117 24.56 -15.69 -15.28
N GLY A 118 25.71 -15.76 -15.96
CA GLY A 118 26.39 -14.60 -16.53
C GLY A 118 27.00 -13.65 -15.51
N TYR A 119 27.30 -14.14 -14.30
CA TYR A 119 27.95 -13.34 -13.25
C TYR A 119 29.45 -13.16 -13.51
N ILE A 120 30.05 -14.07 -14.29
CA ILE A 120 31.44 -14.00 -14.76
C ILE A 120 31.47 -14.45 -16.23
N GLU A 121 32.45 -13.97 -16.99
CA GLU A 121 32.68 -14.43 -18.38
C GLU A 121 33.56 -15.70 -18.37
N ALA A 122 33.33 -16.57 -19.35
CA ALA A 122 34.22 -17.72 -19.58
C ALA A 122 35.57 -17.21 -20.08
N GLY A 123 36.60 -17.31 -19.24
CA GLY A 123 38.00 -17.00 -19.59
C GLY A 123 38.62 -18.03 -20.51
#